data_AF-A0A537TG53-F1
#
_entry.id   AF-A0A537TG53-F1
#
_cell.length_a   1.000
_cell.length_b   1.000
_cell.length_c   1.000
_cell.angle_alpha   90.00
_cell.angle_beta   90.00
_cell.angle_gamma   90.00
#
_symmetry.space_group_name_H-M   'P 1'
#
loop_
_entity.id
_entity.type
_entity.pdbx_description
1 polymer ?
#
loop_
_entity_poly.entity_id
_entity_poly.type
_entity_poly.pdbx_seq_one_letter_code
_entity_poly.pdbx_strand_id
1 'polypeptide(L)'
;ALYYACLGEPFDGKEAARIGMINYAVPAEKLEAATVELAQKLMKKSPAVLRATKQAIRHVRTMDVPQAYDYLAEKGKAIKAADKEDSYNTGLRQFLDEKSYKPTFEPFRLATSDKPSKAGAKR
;
A
#
# COMPACT_ATOMS: atom_id res chain seq x y z
N ALA A 1 5.48 -0.28 25.17
CA ALA A 1 4.24 0.49 25.37
C ALA A 1 4.04 0.83 26.85
N LEU A 2 3.90 -0.15 27.76
CA LEU A 2 3.62 0.09 29.18
C LEU A 2 4.68 0.98 29.88
N TYR A 3 5.97 0.76 29.60
CA TYR A 3 7.08 1.58 30.14
C TYR A 3 6.86 3.09 29.93
N TYR A 4 6.79 3.54 28.67
CA TYR A 4 6.59 4.96 28.35
C TYR A 4 5.22 5.49 28.77
N ALA A 5 4.18 4.64 28.81
CA ALA A 5 2.85 5.04 29.27
C ALA A 5 2.79 5.31 30.79
N CYS A 6 3.57 4.57 31.58
CA CYS A 6 3.57 4.72 33.04
C CYS A 6 4.61 5.73 33.55
N LEU A 7 5.76 5.85 32.88
CA LEU A 7 6.87 6.69 33.35
C LEU A 7 6.90 8.08 32.70
N GLY A 8 6.30 8.25 31.52
CA GLY A 8 6.25 9.54 30.83
C GLY A 8 7.63 10.09 30.43
N GLU A 9 8.66 9.23 30.36
CA GLU A 9 10.00 9.67 29.99
C GLU A 9 10.04 10.21 28.55
N PRO A 10 10.78 11.31 28.31
CA PRO A 10 10.94 11.85 26.97
C PRO A 10 11.80 10.91 26.11
N PHE A 11 11.47 10.84 24.83
CA PHE A 11 12.25 10.10 23.83
C PHE A 11 12.37 10.92 22.54
N ASP A 12 13.43 10.68 21.78
CA ASP A 12 13.65 11.34 20.51
C ASP A 12 12.99 10.59 19.34
N GLY A 13 13.09 11.16 18.13
CA GLY A 13 12.54 10.52 16.94
C GLY A 13 13.17 9.15 16.61
N LYS A 14 14.46 8.96 16.91
CA LYS A 14 15.16 7.71 16.62
C LYS A 14 14.65 6.59 17.52
N GLU A 15 14.48 6.89 18.80
CA GLU A 15 13.90 5.98 19.78
C GLU A 15 12.43 5.69 19.44
N ALA A 16 11.65 6.70 19.04
CA ALA A 16 10.27 6.52 18.58
C ALA A 16 10.16 5.53 17.40
N ALA A 17 11.10 5.59 16.46
CA ALA A 17 11.17 4.65 15.34
C ALA A 17 11.59 3.25 15.80
N ARG A 18 12.59 3.16 16.70
CA ARG A 18 13.09 1.88 17.25
C ARG A 18 12.00 1.10 18.00
N ILE A 19 11.16 1.80 18.76
CA ILE A 19 10.06 1.17 19.53
C ILE A 19 8.80 0.92 18.69
N GLY A 20 8.80 1.31 17.41
CA GLY A 20 7.69 1.10 16.48
C GLY A 20 6.51 2.06 16.65
N MET A 21 6.71 3.21 17.31
CA MET A 21 5.67 4.24 17.42
C MET A 21 5.51 5.02 16.11
N ILE A 22 6.62 5.25 15.41
CA ILE A 22 6.64 5.80 14.05
C ILE A 22 7.40 4.86 13.11
N ASN A 23 7.20 5.01 11.80
CA ASN A 23 7.89 4.16 10.83
C ASN A 23 9.32 4.60 10.54
N TYR A 24 9.57 5.91 10.47
CA TYR A 24 10.87 6.48 10.08
C TYR A 24 11.17 7.75 10.87
N ALA A 25 12.45 7.94 11.20
CA ALA A 25 12.98 9.20 11.73
C ALA A 25 14.03 9.74 10.75
N VAL A 26 13.83 10.97 10.26
CA VAL A 26 14.70 11.61 9.26
C VAL A 26 15.14 12.99 9.76
N PRO A 27 16.29 13.53 9.29
CA PRO A 27 16.67 14.92 9.55
C PRO A 27 15.58 15.89 9.08
N ALA A 28 15.43 17.02 9.78
CA ALA A 28 14.35 17.97 9.54
C ALA A 28 14.32 18.49 8.09
N GLU A 29 15.50 18.71 7.51
CA GLU A 29 15.69 19.21 6.14
C GLU A 29 15.22 18.19 5.09
N LYS A 30 15.10 16.92 5.46
CA LYS A 30 14.68 15.81 4.57
C LYS A 30 13.24 15.36 4.78
N LEU A 31 12.52 15.95 5.73
CA LEU A 31 11.16 15.52 6.10
C LEU A 31 10.18 15.56 4.92
N GLU A 32 10.18 16.67 4.19
CA GLU A 32 9.31 16.85 3.03
C GLU A 32 9.65 15.84 1.93
N ALA A 33 10.93 15.75 1.56
CA ALA A 33 11.40 14.83 0.52
C ALA A 33 11.03 13.37 0.84
N ALA A 34 11.27 12.91 2.07
CA ALA A 34 10.95 11.55 2.50
C ALA A 34 9.43 11.27 2.49
N THR A 35 8.62 12.27 2.87
CA THR A 35 7.15 12.17 2.87
C THR A 35 6.61 12.07 1.45
N VAL A 36 7.11 12.91 0.54
CA VAL A 36 6.75 12.90 -0.88
C VAL A 36 7.14 11.57 -1.52
N GLU A 37 8.34 11.06 -1.24
CA GLU A 37 8.78 9.76 -1.74
C GLU A 37 7.84 8.61 -1.29
N LEU A 38 7.43 8.61 -0.02
CA LEU A 38 6.48 7.63 0.50
C LEU A 38 5.11 7.75 -0.19
N ALA A 39 4.61 8.98 -0.38
CA ALA A 39 3.35 9.22 -1.06
C ALA A 39 3.39 8.72 -2.51
N GLN A 40 4.46 9.00 -3.24
CA GLN A 40 4.67 8.52 -4.61
C GLN A 40 4.70 6.99 -4.68
N LYS A 41 5.32 6.31 -3.72
CA LYS A 41 5.31 4.84 -3.63
C LYS A 41 3.89 4.28 -3.43
N LEU A 42 3.04 4.97 -2.67
CA LEU A 42 1.65 4.57 -2.47
C LEU A 42 0.78 4.85 -3.69
N MET A 43 0.97 5.98 -4.37
CA MET A 43 0.20 6.37 -5.57
C MET A 43 0.41 5.40 -6.74
N LYS A 44 1.56 4.74 -6.79
CA LYS A 44 1.87 3.69 -7.77
C LYS A 44 1.07 2.39 -7.59
N LYS A 45 0.28 2.26 -6.53
CA LYS A 45 -0.49 1.04 -6.20
C LYS A 45 -1.99 1.30 -6.37
N SER A 46 -2.74 0.25 -6.69
CA SER A 46 -4.21 0.35 -6.78
C SER A 46 -4.83 0.81 -5.45
N PRO A 47 -5.61 1.92 -5.43
CA PRO A 47 -6.26 2.40 -4.21
C PRO A 47 -7.25 1.38 -3.61
N ALA A 48 -7.90 0.58 -4.45
CA ALA A 48 -8.81 -0.47 -4.00
C ALA A 48 -8.07 -1.56 -3.23
N VAL A 49 -6.92 -2.01 -3.76
CA VAL A 49 -6.05 -2.98 -3.10
C VAL A 49 -5.52 -2.43 -1.78
N LEU A 50 -4.98 -1.20 -1.78
CA LEU A 50 -4.48 -0.56 -0.56
C LEU A 50 -5.54 -0.46 0.55
N ARG A 51 -6.77 -0.10 0.18
CA ARG A 51 -7.89 -0.03 1.13
C ARG A 51 -8.22 -1.41 1.68
N ALA A 52 -8.33 -2.42 0.81
CA ALA A 52 -8.67 -3.77 1.22
C ALA A 52 -7.58 -4.41 2.08
N THR A 53 -6.30 -4.21 1.77
CA THR A 53 -5.17 -4.66 2.60
C THR A 53 -5.22 -4.04 4.00
N LYS A 54 -5.52 -2.74 4.11
CA LYS A 54 -5.69 -2.09 5.43
C LYS A 54 -6.85 -2.70 6.22
N GLN A 55 -7.96 -3.01 5.56
CA GLN A 55 -9.08 -3.70 6.20
C GLN A 55 -8.69 -5.11 6.64
N ALA A 56 -8.05 -5.89 5.76
CA ALA A 56 -7.54 -7.22 6.05
C ALA A 56 -6.70 -7.23 7.32
N ILE A 57 -5.60 -6.47 7.35
CA ILE A 57 -4.66 -6.44 8.47
C ILE A 57 -5.33 -6.00 9.78
N ARG A 58 -6.30 -5.08 9.74
CA ARG A 58 -6.97 -4.60 10.97
C ARG A 58 -7.94 -5.62 11.56
N HIS A 59 -8.64 -6.39 10.73
CA HIS A 59 -9.71 -7.28 11.19
C HIS A 59 -9.19 -8.67 11.53
N VAL A 60 -8.26 -9.21 10.75
CA VAL A 60 -7.74 -10.58 10.98
C VAL A 60 -6.99 -10.72 12.30
N ARG A 61 -6.51 -9.61 12.88
CA ARG A 61 -5.82 -9.61 14.18
C ARG A 61 -6.68 -10.03 15.36
N THR A 62 -8.00 -10.02 15.21
CA THR A 62 -8.96 -10.40 16.25
C THR A 62 -9.75 -11.66 15.88
N MET A 63 -9.37 -12.35 14.82
CA MET A 63 -10.05 -13.55 14.31
C MET A 63 -9.22 -14.80 14.61
N ASP A 64 -9.89 -15.95 14.69
CA ASP A 64 -9.18 -17.23 14.63
C ASP A 64 -8.69 -17.52 13.20
N VAL A 65 -7.85 -18.55 13.04
CA VAL A 65 -7.24 -18.88 11.74
C VAL A 65 -8.30 -19.25 10.69
N PRO A 66 -9.28 -20.15 10.94
CA PRO A 66 -10.35 -20.44 9.98
C PRO A 66 -11.13 -19.20 9.55
N GLN A 67 -11.56 -18.35 10.48
CA GLN A 67 -12.29 -17.11 10.21
C GLN A 67 -11.45 -16.14 9.39
N ALA A 68 -10.17 -16.00 9.71
CA ALA A 68 -9.26 -15.16 8.96
C ALA A 68 -9.11 -15.66 7.51
N TYR A 69 -9.00 -16.97 7.29
CA TYR A 69 -8.93 -17.54 5.94
C TYR A 69 -10.19 -17.23 5.12
N ASP A 70 -11.37 -17.49 5.68
CA ASP A 70 -12.65 -17.22 5.01
C ASP A 70 -12.80 -15.72 4.70
N TYR A 71 -12.48 -14.86 5.67
CA TYR A 71 -12.55 -13.41 5.51
C TYR A 71 -11.61 -12.91 4.41
N LEU A 72 -10.37 -13.41 4.37
CA LEU A 72 -9.38 -13.03 3.36
C LEU A 72 -9.77 -13.54 1.97
N ALA A 73 -10.32 -14.75 1.87
CA ALA A 73 -10.81 -15.31 0.61
C ALA A 73 -11.94 -14.46 0.03
N GLU A 74 -12.95 -14.11 0.85
CA GLU A 74 -14.06 -13.27 0.41
C GLU A 74 -13.64 -11.83 0.10
N LYS A 75 -12.71 -11.25 0.87
CA LYS A 75 -12.13 -9.96 0.52
C LYS A 75 -11.39 -10.00 -0.82
N GLY A 76 -10.65 -11.08 -1.09
CA GLY A 76 -9.99 -11.29 -2.38
C GLY A 76 -10.98 -11.31 -3.54
N LYS A 77 -12.10 -12.03 -3.40
CA LYS A 77 -13.19 -12.05 -4.40
C LYS A 77 -13.80 -10.65 -4.59
N ALA A 78 -14.09 -9.96 -3.50
CA ALA A 78 -14.68 -8.61 -3.54
C ALA A 78 -13.77 -7.60 -4.26
N ILE A 79 -12.44 -7.66 -4.05
CA ILE A 79 -11.49 -6.80 -4.77
C ILE A 79 -11.56 -7.07 -6.27
N LYS A 80 -11.52 -8.34 -6.68
CA LYS A 80 -11.58 -8.73 -8.11
C LYS A 80 -12.88 -8.28 -8.76
N ALA A 81 -14.02 -8.44 -8.08
CA ALA A 81 -15.31 -8.00 -8.60
C ALA A 81 -15.42 -6.47 -8.75
N ALA A 82 -14.76 -5.71 -7.87
CA ALA A 82 -14.76 -4.24 -7.91
C ALA A 82 -13.68 -3.67 -8.86
N ASP A 83 -12.78 -4.50 -9.39
CA ASP A 83 -11.65 -4.11 -10.22
C ASP A 83 -12.06 -3.99 -11.69
N LYS A 84 -12.40 -2.78 -12.11
CA LYS A 84 -12.82 -2.47 -13.49
C LYS A 84 -11.70 -2.62 -14.52
N GLU A 85 -10.44 -2.68 -14.08
CA GLU A 85 -9.28 -2.70 -14.97
C GLU A 85 -8.69 -4.09 -15.15
N ASP A 86 -9.30 -5.12 -14.55
CA ASP A 86 -8.78 -6.49 -14.52
C ASP A 86 -7.27 -6.52 -14.19
N SER A 87 -6.91 -5.79 -13.13
CA SER A 87 -5.55 -5.52 -12.71
C SER A 87 -4.79 -6.80 -12.36
N TYR A 88 -5.52 -7.80 -11.84
CA TYR A 88 -4.96 -9.10 -11.48
C TYR A 88 -4.44 -9.85 -12.71
N ASN A 89 -5.28 -10.04 -13.73
CA ASN A 89 -4.87 -10.76 -14.94
C ASN A 89 -3.87 -9.94 -15.76
N THR A 90 -4.05 -8.62 -15.82
CA THR A 90 -3.12 -7.71 -16.50
C THR A 90 -1.72 -7.79 -15.89
N GLY A 91 -1.60 -7.75 -14.57
CA GLY A 91 -0.32 -7.91 -13.88
C GLY A 91 0.28 -9.30 -14.12
N LEU A 92 -0.54 -10.36 -14.08
CA LEU A 92 -0.05 -11.72 -14.30
C LEU A 92 0.51 -11.91 -15.72
N ARG A 93 -0.17 -11.38 -16.74
CA ARG A 93 0.30 -11.39 -18.13
C ARG A 93 1.58 -10.59 -18.31
N GLN A 94 1.64 -9.38 -17.77
CA GLN A 94 2.83 -8.53 -17.83
C GLN A 94 4.06 -9.20 -17.15
N PHE A 95 3.82 -10.01 -16.11
CA PHE A 95 4.87 -10.70 -15.38
C PHE A 95 5.32 -12.00 -16.05
N LEU A 96 4.38 -12.91 -16.35
CA LEU A 96 4.69 -14.25 -16.85
C LEU A 96 4.99 -14.27 -18.34
N ASP A 97 4.15 -13.59 -19.14
CA ASP A 97 4.19 -13.68 -20.59
C ASP A 97 5.08 -12.60 -21.19
N GLU A 98 4.82 -11.34 -20.85
CA GLU A 98 5.53 -10.19 -21.42
C GLU A 98 6.89 -9.94 -20.74
N LYS A 99 7.08 -10.45 -19.50
CA LYS A 99 8.26 -10.21 -18.65
C LYS A 99 8.63 -8.72 -18.56
N SER A 100 7.63 -7.85 -18.67
CA SER A 100 7.78 -6.41 -18.85
C SER A 100 8.01 -5.67 -17.53
N TYR A 101 7.77 -6.34 -16.40
CA TYR A 101 8.11 -5.83 -15.07
C TYR A 101 8.42 -6.98 -14.11
N LYS A 102 9.06 -6.64 -12.98
CA LYS A 102 9.27 -7.57 -11.87
C LYS A 102 8.53 -7.04 -10.64
N PRO A 103 7.54 -7.78 -10.08
CA PRO A 103 6.70 -7.32 -8.97
C PRO A 103 7.45 -6.81 -7.73
N THR A 104 8.68 -7.28 -7.54
CA THR A 104 9.55 -6.86 -6.42
C THR A 104 10.17 -5.48 -6.63
N PHE A 105 10.44 -5.08 -7.88
CA PHE A 105 11.21 -3.88 -8.20
C PHE A 105 10.33 -2.75 -8.74
N GLU A 106 9.25 -3.09 -9.45
CA GLU A 106 8.40 -2.12 -10.11
C GLU A 106 6.91 -2.52 -10.02
N PRO A 107 5.97 -1.56 -9.99
CA PRO A 107 4.55 -1.83 -10.16
C PRO A 107 4.24 -2.19 -11.63
N PHE A 108 3.20 -3.00 -11.86
CA PHE A 108 2.69 -3.22 -13.21
C PHE A 108 1.97 -1.97 -13.73
N ARG A 109 1.89 -1.81 -15.06
CA ARG A 109 1.16 -0.70 -15.68
C ARG A 109 -0.34 -0.99 -15.67
N LEU A 110 -1.11 -0.03 -15.15
CA LEU A 110 -2.57 -0.06 -15.19
C LEU A 110 -3.08 0.11 -16.62
N ALA A 111 -4.15 -0.59 -16.99
CA ALA A 111 -4.73 -0.53 -18.33
C ALA A 111 -5.19 0.90 -18.72
N THR A 112 -5.50 1.75 -17.73
CA THR A 112 -5.88 3.15 -17.96
C THR A 112 -4.70 4.09 -18.23
N SER A 113 -3.46 3.69 -17.93
CA SER A 113 -2.27 4.51 -18.20
C SER A 113 -1.90 4.64 -19.68
N ASP A 114 -2.46 3.78 -20.55
CA ASP A 114 -2.31 3.85 -22.00
C ASP A 114 -3.38 4.73 -22.71
N LYS A 115 -4.33 5.32 -21.97
CA LYS A 115 -5.28 6.27 -22.57
C LYS A 115 -4.57 7.61 -22.79
N PRO A 116 -4.51 8.15 -24.02
CA PRO A 116 -3.93 9.46 -24.25
C PRO A 116 -4.70 10.50 -23.43
N SER A 117 -3.97 11.33 -22.68
CA SER A 117 -4.56 12.41 -21.91
C SER A 117 -5.40 13.29 -22.84
N LYS A 118 -6.73 13.30 -22.67
CA LYS A 118 -7.62 14.29 -23.31
C LYS A 118 -7.48 15.67 -22.64
N ALA A 119 -6.25 16.13 -22.42
CA ALA A 119 -5.94 17.46 -21.95
C ALA A 119 -5.48 18.30 -23.14
N GLY A 120 -6.45 18.72 -23.97
CA GLY A 120 -6.17 19.46 -25.20
C GLY A 120 -7.39 19.81 -26.04
N ALA A 121 -8.57 20.01 -25.44
CA ALA A 121 -9.67 20.70 -26.11
C ALA A 121 -9.65 22.16 -25.63
N LYS A 122 -8.82 22.98 -26.28
CA LYS A 122 -8.84 24.44 -26.13
C LYS A 122 -10.22 24.95 -26.56
N ARG A 123 -10.83 25.77 -25.70
CA ARG A 123 -11.81 26.79 -26.09
C ARG A 123 -11.10 27.91 -26.83
#